data_AF-A0A1X7HU12-F1
#
_entry.id   AF-A0A1X7HU12-F1
#
_cell.length_a   1.000
_cell.length_b   1.000
_cell.length_c   1.000
_cell.angle_alpha   90.00
_cell.angle_beta   90.00
_cell.angle_gamma   90.00
#
_symmetry.space_group_name_H-M   'P 1'
#
loop_
_entity.id
_entity.type
_entity.pdbx_description
1 polymer ?
#
loop_
_entity_poly.entity_id
_entity_poly.type
_entity_poly.pdbx_seq_one_letter_code
_entity_poly.pdbx_strand_id
1 'polypeptide(L)' 'MLAKYSLSEEVAAGYVHLITYRNQTETAEELDVSRDTVNRYKNSFAEMSAEERLLLISAFAQDQLLDETTSEKQ' A
#
# COMPACT_ATOMS: atom_id res chain seq x y z
N MET A 1 8.87 -9.19 -3.81
CA MET A 1 7.98 -8.71 -4.90
C MET A 1 8.14 -7.22 -5.15
N LEU A 2 7.92 -6.37 -4.15
CA LEU A 2 8.03 -4.89 -4.26
C LEU A 2 9.38 -4.38 -4.77
N ALA A 3 10.49 -5.05 -4.40
CA ALA A 3 11.83 -4.72 -4.88
C ALA A 3 11.96 -4.72 -6.42
N LYS A 4 11.22 -5.59 -7.12
CA LYS A 4 11.16 -5.62 -8.60
C LYS A 4 10.65 -4.30 -9.19
N TYR A 5 9.81 -3.61 -8.43
CA TYR A 5 9.17 -2.34 -8.80
C TYR A 5 9.80 -1.14 -8.09
N SER A 6 10.90 -1.34 -7.34
CA SER A 6 11.55 -0.31 -6.53
C SER A 6 10.60 0.41 -5.56
N LEU A 7 9.64 -0.32 -5.01
CA LEU A 7 8.67 0.17 -4.03
C LEU A 7 9.13 -0.19 -2.60
N SER A 8 8.89 0.72 -1.65
CA SER A 8 9.03 0.43 -0.22
C SER A 8 7.74 -0.21 0.31
N GLU A 9 7.91 -1.08 1.30
CA GLU A 9 6.81 -1.84 1.90
C GLU A 9 5.84 -0.94 2.66
N GLU A 10 6.35 -0.05 3.51
CA GLU A 10 5.56 0.92 4.28
C GLU A 10 4.65 1.78 3.39
N VAL A 11 5.21 2.39 2.34
CA VAL A 11 4.46 3.24 1.42
C VAL A 11 3.52 2.40 0.55
N ALA A 12 3.87 1.16 0.20
CA ALA A 12 2.98 0.27 -0.55
C ALA A 12 1.77 -0.16 0.28
N ALA A 13 1.97 -0.50 1.55
CA ALA A 13 0.91 -0.85 2.48
C ALA A 13 -0.04 0.34 2.69
N GLY A 14 0.52 1.52 2.97
CA GLY A 14 -0.24 2.75 3.09
C GLY A 14 -0.99 3.11 1.81
N TYR A 15 -0.34 3.01 0.65
CA TYR A 15 -0.98 3.27 -0.65
C TYR A 15 -2.19 2.35 -0.89
N VAL A 16 -2.04 1.04 -0.66
CA VAL A 16 -3.12 0.06 -0.84
C VAL A 16 -4.31 0.34 0.08
N HIS A 17 -4.03 0.72 1.32
CA HIS A 17 -5.07 1.05 2.29
C HIS A 17 -5.84 2.32 1.84
N LEU A 18 -5.12 3.40 1.58
CA LEU A 18 -5.71 4.72 1.33
C LEU A 18 -6.40 4.83 -0.02
N ILE A 19 -5.90 4.21 -1.09
CA ILE A 19 -6.47 4.36 -2.43
C ILE A 19 -7.92 3.86 -2.55
N THR A 20 -8.38 3.06 -1.58
CA THR A 20 -9.75 2.54 -1.54
C THR A 20 -10.77 3.61 -1.13
N TYR A 21 -10.36 4.69 -0.45
CA TYR A 21 -11.25 5.75 0.03
C TYR A 21 -10.67 7.18 -0.06
N ARG A 22 -9.44 7.35 -0.55
CA ARG A 22 -8.76 8.65 -0.74
C ARG A 22 -8.40 8.89 -2.20
N ASN A 23 -8.33 10.17 -2.55
CA ASN A 23 -7.76 10.59 -3.82
C ASN A 23 -6.22 10.75 -3.74
N GLN A 24 -5.56 10.91 -4.88
CA GLN A 24 -4.10 10.98 -4.98
C GLN A 24 -3.46 12.05 -4.07
N THR A 25 -4.07 13.23 -3.98
CA THR A 25 -3.52 14.33 -3.17
C THR A 25 -3.62 13.99 -1.69
N GLU A 26 -4.78 13.53 -1.24
CA GLU A 26 -5.02 13.11 0.14
C GLU A 26 -4.08 11.95 0.54
N THR A 27 -3.89 10.97 -0.34
CA THR A 27 -2.95 9.86 -0.10
C THR A 27 -1.51 10.35 0.00
N ALA A 28 -1.11 11.34 -0.80
CA ALA A 28 0.24 11.90 -0.75
C ALA A 28 0.47 12.64 0.59
N GLU A 29 -0.54 13.39 1.04
CA GLU A 29 -0.51 14.09 2.33
C GLU A 29 -0.50 13.11 3.52
N GLU A 30 -1.37 12.10 3.54
CA GLU A 30 -1.46 11.12 4.63
C GLU A 30 -0.20 10.24 4.74
N LEU A 31 0.50 9.96 3.64
CA LEU A 31 1.74 9.18 3.63
C LEU A 31 3.01 10.04 3.75
N ASP A 32 2.89 11.36 3.83
CA ASP A 32 4.01 12.30 3.79
C ASP A 32 4.99 12.06 2.62
N VAL A 33 4.43 11.85 1.42
CA VAL A 33 5.18 11.64 0.17
C VAL A 33 4.72 12.58 -0.93
N SER A 34 5.51 12.69 -2.01
CA SER A 34 5.08 13.48 -3.17
C SER A 34 3.93 12.81 -3.93
N ARG A 35 3.10 13.61 -4.58
CA ARG A 35 2.06 13.12 -5.51
C ARG A 35 2.64 12.24 -6.63
N ASP A 36 3.86 12.54 -7.08
CA ASP A 36 4.57 11.72 -8.07
C ASP A 36 4.95 10.34 -7.51
N THR A 37 5.28 10.27 -6.22
CA THR A 37 5.49 8.99 -5.54
C THR A 37 4.21 8.17 -5.57
N VAL A 38 3.06 8.75 -5.20
CA VAL A 38 1.77 8.04 -5.28
C VAL A 38 1.46 7.58 -6.71
N ASN A 39 1.74 8.41 -7.72
CA ASN A 39 1.58 8.03 -9.14
C ASN A 39 2.50 6.88 -9.56
N ARG A 40 3.75 6.86 -9.09
CA ARG A 40 4.69 5.76 -9.32
C ARG A 40 4.13 4.45 -8.76
N TYR A 41 3.61 4.47 -7.53
CA TYR A 41 3.02 3.28 -6.91
C TYR A 41 1.79 2.82 -7.69
N LYS A 42 0.89 3.73 -8.05
CA LYS A 42 -0.26 3.41 -8.92
C LYS A 42 0.15 2.72 -10.22
N ASN A 43 1.16 3.24 -10.90
CA ASN A 43 1.64 2.69 -12.17
C ASN A 43 2.29 1.32 -11.97
N SER A 44 3.17 1.17 -10.97
CA SER A 44 3.79 -0.12 -10.64
C SER A 44 2.76 -1.17 -10.23
N PHE A 45 1.72 -0.78 -9.50
CA PHE A 45 0.60 -1.67 -9.18
C PHE A 45 -0.15 -2.09 -10.43
N ALA A 46 -0.33 -1.21 -11.43
CA ALA A 46 -0.96 -1.58 -12.70
C ALA A 46 -0.10 -2.54 -13.54
N GLU A 47 1.22 -2.50 -13.41
CA GLU A 47 2.17 -3.41 -14.06
C GLU A 47 2.25 -4.80 -13.40
N MET A 48 1.74 -4.95 -12.17
CA MET A 48 1.63 -6.26 -11.53
C MET A 48 0.57 -7.11 -12.22
N SER A 49 0.85 -8.41 -12.33
CA SER A 49 -0.17 -9.39 -12.66
C SER A 49 -1.28 -9.39 -11.59
N ALA A 50 -2.46 -9.88 -11.95
CA ALA A 50 -3.57 -9.98 -11.01
C ALA A 50 -3.21 -10.84 -9.78
N GLU A 51 -2.42 -11.89 -9.97
CA GLU A 51 -1.96 -12.79 -8.91
C GLU A 51 -0.94 -12.12 -7.99
N GLU A 52 0.08 -11.44 -8.53
CA GLU A 52 1.04 -10.66 -7.74
C GLU A 52 0.33 -9.60 -6.88
N ARG A 53 -0.62 -8.87 -7.48
CA ARG A 53 -1.38 -7.83 -6.78
C ARG A 53 -2.29 -8.41 -5.70
N LEU A 54 -2.96 -9.52 -5.96
CA LEU A 54 -3.82 -10.20 -4.98
C LEU A 54 -3.01 -10.70 -3.78
N LEU A 55 -1.85 -11.31 -4.03
CA LEU A 55 -0.97 -11.81 -2.98
C LEU A 55 -0.48 -10.67 -2.08
N LEU A 56 -0.08 -9.54 -2.67
CA LEU A 56 0.39 -8.37 -1.93
C LEU A 56 -0.71 -7.74 -1.07
N ILE A 57 -1.90 -7.53 -1.63
CA ILE A 57 -3.05 -7.00 -0.88
C ILE A 57 -3.41 -7.94 0.28
N SER A 58 -3.38 -9.25 0.03
CA SER A 58 -3.70 -10.26 1.06
C SER A 58 -2.67 -10.27 2.18
N ALA A 59 -1.38 -10.03 1.88
CA ALA A 59 -0.33 -9.91 2.88
C ALA A 59 -0.55 -8.66 3.77
N PHE A 60 -0.76 -7.49 3.16
CA PHE A 60 -1.00 -6.25 3.92
C PHE A 60 -2.27 -6.31 4.76
N ALA A 61 -3.34 -6.92 4.28
CA ALA A 61 -4.56 -7.11 5.05
C ALA A 61 -4.34 -8.02 6.27
N GLN A 62 -3.51 -9.08 6.13
CA GLN A 62 -3.15 -9.94 7.26
C GLN A 62 -2.32 -9.18 8.30
N ASP A 63 -1.34 -8.39 7.87
CA ASP A 63 -0.51 -7.58 8.77
C ASP A 63 -1.35 -6.56 9.54
N GLN A 64 -2.27 -5.85 8.87
CA GLN A 64 -3.20 -4.92 9.52
C GLN A 64 -4.08 -5.61 10.57
N LEU A 65 -4.65 -6.78 10.24
CA LEU A 65 -5.45 -7.55 11.19
C LEU A 65 -4.63 -8.02 12.41
N LEU A 66 -3.36 -8.37 12.21
CA LEU A 66 -2.46 -8.74 13.30
C LEU A 66 -2.13 -7.54 14.20
N ASP A 67 -1.89 -6.36 13.61
CA ASP A 67 -1.62 -5.13 14.36
C ASP A 67 -2.84 -4.69 15.18
N GLU A 68 -4.05 -4.77 14.62
CA GLU A 68 -5.30 -4.48 15.33
C GLU A 68 -5.51 -5.44 16.50
N THR A 69 -5.40 -6.75 16.26
CA THR A 69 -5.64 -7.79 17.29
C THR A 69 -4.57 -7.85 18.38
N THR A 70 -3.36 -7.34 18.11
CA THR A 70 -2.29 -7.22 19.11
C THR A 70 -2.35 -5.91 19.89
N SER A 71 -2.82 -4.83 19.25
CA SER A 71 -3.08 -3.54 19.91
C SER A 71 -4.28 -3.58 20.85
N GLU A 72 -5.30 -4.38 20.55
CA GLU A 72 -6.48 -4.60 21.43
C GLU A 72 -6.16 -5.38 22.74
N LYS A 73 -4.95 -5.93 22.88
CA LYS A 73 -4.52 -6.71 24.06
C LYS A 73 -3.65 -5.93 25.06
N GLN A 74 -3.49 -4.61 24.89
CA GLN A 74 -2.77 -3.73 25.81
C GLN A 74 -3.73 -2.80 26.56
#